data_AF-A0A656GIM6-F1
#
_entry.id   AF-A0A656GIM6-F1
#
_cell.length_a   1.000
_cell.length_b   1.000
_cell.length_c   1.000
_cell.angle_alpha   90.00
_cell.angle_beta   90.00
_cell.angle_gamma   90.00
#
_symmetry.space_group_name_H-M   'P 1'
#
loop_
_entity.id
_entity.type
_entity.pdbx_description
1 polymer ?
#
loop_
_entity_poly.entity_id
_entity_poly.type
_entity_poly.pdbx_seq_one_letter_code
_entity_poly.pdbx_strand_id
1 'polypeptide(L)' 'YGRMKMTYAQQKRADGQGGGQVVGGWDGIANKVYA' A
#
# COMPACT_ATOMS: atom_id res chain seq x y z
N TYR A 1 9.38 -3.84 -15.18
CA TYR A 1 8.42 -4.21 -14.11
C TYR A 1 9.12 -4.93 -12.95
N GLY A 2 10.20 -4.38 -12.39
CA GLY A 2 10.96 -5.05 -11.31
C GLY A 2 10.55 -4.65 -9.89
N ARG A 3 9.61 -3.70 -9.75
CA ARG A 3 9.13 -3.19 -8.47
C ARG A 3 7.61 -3.15 -8.48
N MET A 4 7.01 -3.47 -7.34
CA MET A 4 5.57 -3.39 -7.12
C MET A 4 5.30 -2.44 -5.95
N LYS A 5 4.30 -1.58 -6.10
CA LYS A 5 3.77 -0.73 -5.03
C LYS A 5 2.26 -0.87 -5.00
N MET A 6 1.72 -1.16 -3.83
CA MET A 6 0.30 -1.33 -3.54
C MET A 6 -0.09 -0.28 -2.49
N THR A 7 -1.11 0.50 -2.78
CA THR A 7 -1.71 1.41 -1.81
C THR A 7 -3.13 0.95 -1.54
N TYR A 8 -3.41 0.57 -0.29
CA TYR A 8 -4.75 0.26 0.18
C TYR A 8 -5.31 1.46 0.94
N ALA A 9 -6.28 2.15 0.34
CA ALA A 9 -7.00 3.23 0.99
C ALA A 9 -8.13 2.66 1.85
N GLN A 10 -8.07 2.91 3.16
CA GLN A 10 -9.07 2.45 4.11
C GLN A 10 -10.23 3.44 4.20
N GLN A 11 -11.41 2.91 4.48
CA GLN A 11 -12.61 3.69 4.79
C GLN A 11 -13.13 3.27 6.15
N LYS A 12 -13.59 4.24 6.92
CA LYS A 12 -14.28 4.01 8.19
C LYS A 12 -15.63 3.37 7.91
N ARG A 13 -15.97 2.32 8.65
CA ARG A 13 -17.25 1.61 8.48
C ARG A 13 -18.47 2.45 8.88
N ALA A 14 -18.30 3.42 9.78
CA ALA A 14 -19.39 4.18 10.35
C ALA A 14 -19.93 5.28 9.42
N ASP A 15 -19.04 5.97 8.69
CA ASP A 15 -19.37 7.17 7.92
C ASP A 15 -18.82 7.14 6.48
N GLY A 16 -18.15 6.04 6.08
CA GLY A 16 -17.51 5.91 4.77
C GLY A 16 -16.34 6.88 4.54
N GLN A 17 -15.97 7.68 5.54
CA GLN A 17 -14.90 8.66 5.39
C GLN A 17 -13.53 7.98 5.37
N GLY A 18 -12.52 8.70 4.90
CA GLY A 18 -11.14 8.22 4.83
C GLY A 18 -10.64 7.71 6.19
N GLY A 19 -10.24 6.44 6.23
CA GLY A 19 -9.71 5.74 7.40
C GLY A 19 -8.18 5.65 7.44
N GLY A 20 -7.49 6.33 6.51
CA GLY A 20 -6.04 6.24 6.31
C GLY A 20 -5.65 5.43 5.08
N GLN A 21 -4.35 5.29 4.84
CA GLN A 21 -3.83 4.52 3.72
C GLN A 21 -2.70 3.61 4.21
N VAL A 22 -2.70 2.36 3.75
CA VAL A 22 -1.60 1.41 3.97
C VAL A 22 -0.85 1.27 2.65
N VAL A 23 0.43 1.64 2.68
CA VAL A 23 1.31 1.50 1.53
C VAL A 23 2.22 0.31 1.79
N GLY A 24 2.30 -0.58 0.81
CA GLY A 24 3.24 -1.68 0.80
C GLY A 24 3.87 -1.81 -0.58
N GLY A 25 5.05 -2.40 -0.65
CA GLY A 25 5.71 -2.61 -1.91
C GLY A 25 6.90 -3.54 -1.80
N TRP A 26 7.28 -4.09 -2.93
CA TRP A 26 8.40 -5.02 -3.05
C TRP A 26 9.28 -4.64 -4.23
N ASP A 27 10.58 -4.51 -3.98
CA ASP A 27 11.59 -4.43 -5.02
C ASP A 27 12.06 -5.84 -5.35
N GLY A 28 11.58 -6.38 -6.47
CA GLY A 28 11.99 -7.69 -7.00
C GLY A 28 13.39 -7.70 -7.60
N ILE A 29 14.00 -6.54 -7.86
CA ILE A 29 15.38 -6.42 -8.36
C ILE A 29 16.36 -6.49 -7.19
N ALA A 30 16.08 -5.73 -6.13
CA ALA A 30 16.93 -5.69 -4.93
C ALA A 30 16.58 -6.76 -3.89
N ASN A 31 15.49 -7.51 -4.11
CA ASN A 31 14.89 -8.47 -3.18
C ASN A 31 14.67 -7.89 -1.77
N LYS A 32 14.07 -6.69 -1.72
CA LYS A 32 13.86 -5.91 -0.48
C LYS A 32 12.47 -5.29 -0.44
N VAL A 33 12.00 -5.02 0.78
CA VAL A 33 10.78 -4.23 1.00
C VAL A 33 11.00 -2.83 0.44
N TYR A 34 10.07 -2.41 -0.42
CA TYR A 34 10.01 -1.06 -0.98
C TYR A 34 8.79 -0.39 -0.34
N ALA A 35 8.97 0.19 0.85
CA ALA A 35 7.92 0.90 1.58
C ALA A 35 7.78 2.34 1.05
#